data_AF-A0A9W9WDZ8-F1
#
_entry.id   AF-A0A9W9WDZ8-F1
#
_cell.length_a   1.000
_cell.length_b   1.000
_cell.length_c   1.000
_cell.angle_alpha   90.00
_cell.angle_beta   90.00
_cell.angle_gamma   90.00
#
_symmetry.space_group_name_H-M   'P 1'
#
loop_
_entity.id
_entity.type
_entity.pdbx_description
1 polymer ?
#
loop_
_entity_poly.entity_id
_entity_poly.type
_entity_poly.pdbx_seq_one_letter_code
_entity_poly.pdbx_strand_id
1 'polypeptide(L)'
;MFQRYESDLRQLLAALPSRFRPVIQQSIDSLPAIFSLPMVLVHKDFGVNNAMVGADDNHLVGVIDWAEAEIGPFGTNLHSLQQFMSKYRLRVGWIRHANYETLDRIFWDALSTSAGLDAETIQAIKAARIVGLLRSHGFTSRLANKPAPEPIRDDESGAYEMLGLDGLLIAPATKLVD
;
A
#
# COMPACT_ATOMS: atom_id res chain seq x y z
N MET A 1 -13.40 2.04 -13.19
CA MET A 1 -12.42 1.96 -12.09
C MET A 1 -10.98 1.95 -12.61
N PHE A 2 -10.64 1.11 -13.59
CA PHE A 2 -9.33 1.10 -14.27
C PHE A 2 -8.80 2.48 -14.65
N GLN A 3 -9.57 3.25 -15.43
CA GLN A 3 -9.19 4.61 -15.86
C GLN A 3 -8.87 5.57 -14.71
N ARG A 4 -9.51 5.40 -13.54
CA ARG A 4 -9.22 6.21 -12.35
C ARG A 4 -7.83 5.88 -11.79
N TYR A 5 -7.51 4.59 -11.70
CA TYR A 5 -6.19 4.14 -11.24
C TYR A 5 -5.09 4.58 -12.21
N GLU A 6 -5.32 4.43 -13.52
CA GLU A 6 -4.37 4.89 -14.53
C GLU A 6 -4.19 6.41 -14.48
N SER A 7 -5.28 7.17 -14.38
CA SER A 7 -5.22 8.63 -14.23
C SER A 7 -4.47 9.06 -12.98
N ASP A 8 -4.74 8.42 -11.83
CA ASP A 8 -4.03 8.69 -10.58
C ASP A 8 -2.52 8.46 -10.78
N LEU A 9 -2.11 7.30 -11.33
CA LEU A 9 -0.69 6.99 -11.54
C LEU A 9 -0.03 7.93 -12.56
N ARG A 10 -0.71 8.33 -13.64
CA ARG A 10 -0.16 9.30 -14.61
C ARG A 10 0.03 10.69 -14.00
N GLN A 11 -0.88 11.12 -13.11
CA GLN A 11 -0.69 12.35 -12.36
C GLN A 11 0.53 12.27 -11.44
N LEU A 12 0.71 11.15 -10.73
CA LEU A 12 1.92 10.93 -9.92
C LEU A 12 3.18 10.89 -10.78
N LEU A 13 3.15 10.26 -11.95
CA LEU A 13 4.29 10.19 -12.87
C LEU A 13 4.76 11.59 -13.30
N ALA A 14 3.81 12.51 -13.50
CA ALA A 14 4.07 13.89 -13.90
C ALA A 14 4.54 14.76 -12.72
N ALA A 15 3.98 14.55 -11.52
CA ALA A 15 4.20 15.43 -10.37
C ALA A 15 5.36 14.99 -9.46
N LEU A 16 5.55 13.68 -9.27
CA LEU A 16 6.54 13.18 -8.32
C LEU A 16 7.98 13.25 -8.87
N PRO A 17 8.98 13.36 -7.98
CA PRO A 17 10.39 13.37 -8.37
C PRO A 17 10.80 12.19 -9.24
N SER A 18 11.82 12.40 -10.09
CA SER A 18 12.26 11.42 -11.10
C SER A 18 12.64 10.05 -10.53
N ARG A 19 13.06 9.99 -9.26
CA ARG A 19 13.37 8.75 -8.54
C ARG A 19 12.20 7.77 -8.46
N PHE A 20 10.95 8.25 -8.47
CA PHE A 20 9.75 7.39 -8.46
C PHE A 20 9.26 6.98 -9.85
N ARG A 21 9.77 7.59 -10.93
CA ARG A 21 9.27 7.31 -12.30
C ARG A 21 9.34 5.83 -12.69
N PRO A 22 10.43 5.08 -12.42
CA PRO A 22 10.49 3.66 -12.78
C PRO A 22 9.37 2.84 -12.13
N VAL A 23 9.15 3.01 -10.83
CA VAL A 23 8.14 2.24 -10.09
C VAL A 23 6.71 2.66 -10.46
N ILE A 24 6.48 3.95 -10.76
CA ILE A 24 5.17 4.41 -11.23
C ILE A 24 4.88 3.87 -12.64
N GLN A 25 5.87 3.86 -13.54
CA GLN A 25 5.71 3.30 -14.87
C GLN A 25 5.41 1.80 -14.80
N GLN A 26 6.18 1.04 -14.01
CA GLN A 26 5.93 -0.38 -13.78
C GLN A 26 4.52 -0.61 -13.19
N SER A 27 4.07 0.27 -12.30
CA SER A 27 2.72 0.23 -11.71
C SER A 27 1.63 0.43 -12.76
N ILE A 28 1.83 1.35 -13.73
CA ILE A 28 0.91 1.56 -14.86
C ILE A 28 0.88 0.31 -15.75
N ASP A 29 2.05 -0.23 -16.09
CA ASP A 29 2.19 -1.40 -16.96
C ASP A 29 1.56 -2.66 -16.33
N SER A 30 1.53 -2.73 -14.99
CA SER A 30 0.93 -3.83 -14.24
C SER A 30 -0.59 -3.72 -14.06
N LEU A 31 -1.21 -2.58 -14.37
CA LEU A 31 -2.65 -2.36 -14.15
C LEU A 31 -3.53 -3.44 -14.80
N PRO A 32 -3.30 -3.92 -16.04
CA PRO A 32 -4.12 -4.96 -16.63
C PRO A 32 -4.17 -6.24 -15.77
N ALA A 33 -3.00 -6.71 -15.30
CA ALA A 33 -2.92 -7.89 -14.43
C ALA A 33 -3.57 -7.64 -13.07
N ILE A 34 -3.36 -6.46 -12.48
CA ILE A 34 -4.01 -6.06 -11.22
C ILE A 34 -5.53 -6.07 -11.35
N PHE A 35 -6.08 -5.56 -12.46
CA PHE A 35 -7.52 -5.55 -12.70
C PHE A 35 -8.10 -6.90 -13.13
N SER A 36 -7.27 -7.91 -13.37
CA SER A 36 -7.69 -9.32 -13.47
C SER A 36 -7.83 -10.01 -12.10
N LEU A 37 -7.33 -9.40 -11.02
CA LEU A 37 -7.55 -9.90 -9.66
C LEU A 37 -9.02 -9.75 -9.24
N PRO A 38 -9.49 -10.53 -8.25
CA PRO A 38 -10.82 -10.36 -7.68
C PRO A 38 -11.06 -8.93 -7.19
N MET A 39 -12.23 -8.39 -7.52
CA MET A 39 -12.72 -7.13 -6.96
C MET A 39 -13.32 -7.39 -5.58
N VAL A 40 -12.77 -6.76 -4.56
CA VAL A 40 -13.14 -6.99 -3.16
C VAL A 40 -13.44 -5.67 -2.46
N LEU A 41 -14.10 -5.74 -1.30
CA LEU A 41 -14.21 -4.62 -0.39
C LEU A 41 -12.85 -4.39 0.29
N VAL A 42 -12.20 -3.26 -0.03
CA VAL A 42 -10.95 -2.84 0.59
C VAL A 42 -11.22 -1.78 1.66
N HIS A 43 -10.57 -1.90 2.82
CA HIS A 43 -10.80 -1.04 3.99
C HIS A 43 -10.32 0.41 3.80
N LYS A 44 -9.30 0.63 2.96
CA LYS A 44 -8.63 1.92 2.68
C LYS A 44 -7.86 2.57 3.83
N ASP A 45 -8.25 2.32 5.08
CA ASP A 45 -7.49 2.72 6.27
C ASP A 45 -7.14 1.51 7.16
N PHE A 46 -6.74 0.39 6.55
CA PHE A 46 -6.33 -0.77 7.35
C PHE A 46 -4.99 -0.46 8.05
N GLY A 47 -4.83 -0.87 9.29
CA GLY A 47 -3.62 -0.59 10.06
C GLY A 47 -3.74 -1.02 11.53
N VAL A 48 -2.65 -0.85 12.28
CA VAL A 48 -2.56 -1.27 13.68
C VAL A 48 -3.60 -0.61 14.59
N ASN A 49 -4.07 0.60 14.23
CA ASN A 49 -5.06 1.34 15.01
C ASN A 49 -6.50 0.84 14.78
N ASN A 50 -6.74 0.11 13.69
CA ASN A 50 -8.06 -0.35 13.27
C ASN A 50 -8.22 -1.88 13.38
N ALA A 51 -7.24 -2.57 13.97
CA ALA A 51 -7.25 -4.01 14.22
C ALA A 51 -7.40 -4.30 15.71
N MET A 52 -8.41 -5.07 16.07
CA MET A 52 -8.65 -5.54 17.45
C MET A 52 -8.12 -6.95 17.63
N VAL A 53 -7.37 -7.18 18.70
CA VAL A 53 -6.86 -8.51 19.06
C VAL A 53 -7.43 -8.98 20.40
N GLY A 54 -7.65 -10.29 20.52
CA GLY A 54 -8.04 -10.92 21.79
C GLY A 54 -6.93 -10.75 22.84
N ALA A 55 -7.31 -10.45 24.08
CA ALA A 55 -6.36 -10.21 25.16
C ALA A 55 -5.57 -11.46 25.57
N ASP A 56 -6.16 -12.64 25.38
CA ASP A 56 -5.60 -13.91 25.86
C ASP A 56 -4.76 -14.65 24.81
N ASP A 57 -5.08 -14.51 23.53
CA ASP A 57 -4.52 -15.32 22.44
C ASP A 57 -3.94 -14.49 21.27
N ASN A 58 -4.12 -13.17 21.29
CA ASN A 58 -3.74 -12.23 20.22
C ASN A 58 -4.37 -12.56 18.85
N HIS A 59 -5.46 -13.32 18.80
CA HIS A 59 -6.18 -13.54 17.56
C HIS A 59 -6.90 -12.26 17.12
N LEU A 60 -6.92 -12.01 15.80
CA LEU A 60 -7.69 -10.90 15.23
C LEU A 60 -9.18 -11.16 15.47
N VAL A 61 -9.80 -10.32 16.30
CA VAL A 61 -11.23 -10.45 16.69
C VAL A 61 -12.13 -9.44 15.98
N GLY A 62 -11.55 -8.39 15.39
CA GLY A 62 -12.32 -7.37 14.70
C GLY A 62 -11.46 -6.40 13.91
N VAL A 63 -12.09 -5.82 12.89
CA VAL A 63 -11.57 -4.67 12.15
C VAL A 63 -12.66 -3.59 12.21
N ILE A 64 -12.28 -2.38 12.60
CA ILE A 64 -13.18 -1.24 12.82
C ILE A 64 -12.86 -0.11 11.86
N ASP A 65 -13.73 0.90 11.81
CA ASP A 65 -13.58 2.11 10.97
C ASP A 65 -13.65 1.87 9.45
N TRP A 66 -14.72 1.21 9.02
CA TRP A 66 -14.99 0.91 7.61
C TRP A 66 -15.53 2.11 6.80
N ALA A 67 -15.49 3.33 7.35
CA ALA A 67 -16.10 4.51 6.72
C ALA A 67 -15.53 4.83 5.33
N GLU A 68 -14.25 4.53 5.11
CA GLU A 68 -13.53 4.79 3.87
C GLU A 68 -13.50 3.59 2.91
N ALA A 69 -14.21 2.50 3.22
CA ALA A 69 -14.14 1.28 2.43
C ALA A 69 -14.63 1.48 0.99
N GLU A 70 -13.90 0.94 0.01
CA GLU A 70 -14.28 0.97 -1.40
C GLU A 70 -14.18 -0.42 -2.04
N ILE A 71 -14.86 -0.63 -3.17
CA ILE A 71 -14.56 -1.78 -4.02
C ILE A 71 -13.25 -1.50 -4.77
N GLY A 72 -12.33 -2.46 -4.79
CA GLY A 72 -11.06 -2.35 -5.49
C GLY A 72 -10.42 -3.71 -5.78
N PRO A 73 -9.40 -3.75 -6.65
CA PRO A 73 -8.65 -4.98 -6.87
C PRO A 73 -8.01 -5.49 -5.56
N PHE A 74 -8.09 -6.79 -5.32
CA PHE A 74 -7.42 -7.42 -4.18
C PHE A 74 -5.92 -7.08 -4.18
N GLY A 75 -5.35 -6.85 -3.01
CA GLY A 75 -3.95 -6.45 -2.88
C GLY A 75 -3.74 -4.95 -2.68
N THR A 76 -4.65 -4.10 -3.15
CA THR A 76 -4.48 -2.62 -3.08
C THR A 76 -4.49 -2.04 -1.67
N ASN A 77 -4.97 -2.77 -0.66
CA ASN A 77 -4.85 -2.38 0.75
C ASN A 77 -3.62 -2.97 1.45
N LEU A 78 -2.90 -3.92 0.85
CA LEU A 78 -1.85 -4.69 1.55
C LEU A 78 -0.59 -3.86 1.87
N HIS A 79 -0.50 -2.62 1.40
CA HIS A 79 0.60 -1.72 1.79
C HIS A 79 0.51 -1.37 3.28
N SER A 80 -0.69 -1.40 3.87
CA SER A 80 -0.94 -1.22 5.30
C SER A 80 -0.21 -2.23 6.19
N LEU A 81 0.12 -3.43 5.67
CA LEU A 81 0.84 -4.45 6.41
C LEU A 81 2.21 -3.96 6.92
N GLN A 82 2.78 -2.95 6.26
CA GLN A 82 4.02 -2.33 6.70
C GLN A 82 3.91 -1.73 8.11
N GLN A 83 2.72 -1.30 8.54
CA GLN A 83 2.50 -0.82 9.91
C GLN A 83 2.61 -1.93 10.96
N PHE A 84 2.42 -3.20 10.59
CA PHE A 84 2.54 -4.35 11.49
C PHE A 84 3.95 -4.93 11.54
N MET A 85 4.74 -4.73 10.48
CA MET A 85 6.08 -5.31 10.32
C MET A 85 7.21 -4.30 10.52
N SER A 86 6.87 -3.01 10.56
CA SER A 86 7.80 -1.90 10.67
C SER A 86 7.23 -0.80 11.56
N LYS A 87 8.10 0.09 12.05
CA LYS A 87 7.70 1.35 12.67
C LYS A 87 8.09 2.54 11.79
N TYR A 88 7.25 3.56 11.80
CA TYR A 88 7.55 4.85 11.19
C TYR A 88 8.10 5.83 12.24
N ARG A 89 9.21 6.51 11.96
CA ARG A 89 9.74 7.57 12.81
C ARG A 89 9.88 8.86 12.03
N LEU A 90 9.32 9.95 12.57
CA LEU A 90 9.47 11.28 11.98
C LEU A 90 10.95 11.59 11.69
N ARG A 91 11.22 12.18 10.53
CA ARG A 91 12.57 12.50 10.00
C ARG A 91 13.47 11.31 9.64
N VAL A 92 13.13 10.08 10.03
CA VAL A 92 13.90 8.87 9.71
C VAL A 92 13.18 7.99 8.67
N GLY A 93 11.86 7.96 8.70
CA GLY A 93 11.03 7.15 7.82
C GLY A 93 10.77 5.75 8.39
N TRP A 94 10.68 4.77 7.49
CA TRP A 94 10.38 3.38 7.82
C TRP A 94 11.58 2.65 8.41
N ILE A 95 11.31 1.82 9.42
CA ILE A 95 12.31 1.00 10.09
C ILE A 95 11.70 -0.36 10.37
N ARG A 96 12.21 -1.37 9.68
CA ARG A 96 11.79 -2.76 9.83
C ARG A 96 11.98 -3.25 11.26
N HIS A 97 11.04 -4.06 11.74
CA HIS A 97 11.28 -4.84 12.95
C HIS A 97 12.33 -5.91 12.70
N ALA A 98 12.99 -6.38 13.77
CA ALA A 98 14.04 -7.40 13.67
C ALA A 98 13.55 -8.71 13.02
N ASN A 99 12.26 -9.00 13.12
CA ASN A 99 11.59 -10.16 12.56
C ASN A 99 10.83 -9.87 11.25
N TYR A 100 11.09 -8.75 10.56
CA TYR A 100 10.36 -8.36 9.34
C TYR A 100 10.30 -9.48 8.30
N GLU A 101 11.44 -10.10 7.95
CA GLU A 101 11.50 -11.15 6.93
C GLU A 101 10.68 -12.38 7.35
N THR A 102 10.63 -12.69 8.64
CA THR A 102 9.79 -13.77 9.18
C THR A 102 8.31 -13.43 9.05
N LEU A 103 7.91 -12.18 9.35
CA LEU A 103 6.51 -11.74 9.26
C LEU A 103 6.03 -11.68 7.81
N ASP A 104 6.84 -11.13 6.90
CA ASP A 104 6.50 -11.05 5.47
C ASP A 104 6.35 -12.46 4.88
N ARG A 105 7.29 -13.37 5.17
CA ARG A 105 7.19 -14.77 4.74
C ARG A 105 5.94 -15.47 5.29
N ILE A 106 5.66 -15.36 6.60
CA ILE A 106 4.47 -15.99 7.20
C ILE A 106 3.19 -15.47 6.55
N PHE A 107 3.11 -14.16 6.30
CA PHE A 107 1.95 -13.56 5.65
C PHE A 107 1.74 -14.13 4.24
N TRP A 108 2.79 -14.13 3.40
CA TRP A 108 2.68 -14.61 2.02
C TRP A 108 2.45 -16.12 1.95
N ASP A 109 3.10 -16.91 2.80
CA ASP A 109 2.89 -18.36 2.89
C ASP A 109 1.42 -18.68 3.23
N ALA A 110 0.87 -17.99 4.24
CA ALA A 110 -0.50 -18.18 4.68
C ALA A 110 -1.52 -17.74 3.60
N LEU A 111 -1.30 -16.59 2.96
CA LEU A 111 -2.16 -16.09 1.89
C LEU A 111 -2.14 -17.04 0.68
N SER A 112 -0.95 -17.46 0.24
CA SER A 112 -0.78 -18.35 -0.90
C SER A 112 -1.44 -19.71 -0.64
N THR A 113 -1.27 -20.28 0.55
CA THR A 113 -1.81 -21.59 0.91
C THR A 113 -3.33 -21.55 1.07
N SER A 114 -3.85 -20.54 1.77
CA SER A 114 -5.30 -20.45 2.07
C SER A 114 -6.15 -20.16 0.83
N ALA A 115 -5.62 -19.39 -0.13
CA ALA A 115 -6.34 -19.02 -1.35
C ALA A 115 -5.91 -19.81 -2.60
N GLY A 116 -4.95 -20.75 -2.47
CA GLY A 116 -4.49 -21.58 -3.59
C GLY A 116 -3.90 -20.75 -4.75
N LEU A 117 -3.14 -19.71 -4.43
CA LEU A 117 -2.65 -18.74 -5.42
C LEU A 117 -1.42 -19.27 -6.16
N ASP A 118 -1.40 -19.09 -7.49
CA ASP A 118 -0.21 -19.32 -8.30
C ASP A 118 0.77 -18.14 -8.24
N ALA A 119 1.97 -18.36 -8.79
CA ALA A 119 3.05 -17.36 -8.75
C ALA A 119 2.68 -16.07 -9.50
N GLU A 120 1.95 -16.17 -10.62
CA GLU A 120 1.53 -15.01 -11.41
C GLU A 120 0.52 -14.14 -10.65
N THR A 121 -0.43 -14.78 -9.97
CA THR A 121 -1.42 -14.12 -9.13
C THR A 121 -0.74 -13.42 -7.95
N ILE A 122 0.22 -14.07 -7.29
CA ILE A 122 1.00 -13.45 -6.22
C ILE A 122 1.74 -12.21 -6.72
N GLN A 123 2.36 -12.27 -7.90
CA GLN A 123 3.03 -11.13 -8.51
C GLN A 123 2.06 -9.98 -8.80
N ALA A 124 0.88 -10.27 -9.34
CA ALA A 124 -0.15 -9.26 -9.54
C ALA A 124 -0.63 -8.63 -8.21
N ILE A 125 -0.76 -9.41 -7.13
CA ILE A 125 -1.15 -8.91 -5.80
C ILE A 125 -0.05 -8.01 -5.22
N LYS A 126 1.22 -8.35 -5.39
CA LYS A 126 2.34 -7.50 -4.97
C LYS A 126 2.41 -6.20 -5.77
N ALA A 127 2.17 -6.24 -7.08
CA ALA A 127 2.04 -5.03 -7.88
C ALA A 127 0.84 -4.18 -7.43
N ALA A 128 -0.30 -4.81 -7.10
CA ALA A 128 -1.48 -4.15 -6.55
C ALA A 128 -1.17 -3.45 -5.22
N ARG A 129 -0.34 -4.06 -4.36
CA ARG A 129 0.15 -3.46 -3.11
C ARG A 129 0.93 -2.16 -3.36
N ILE A 130 1.81 -2.12 -4.36
CA ILE A 130 2.54 -0.90 -4.75
C ILE A 130 1.59 0.18 -5.28
N VAL A 131 0.66 -0.19 -6.17
CA VAL A 131 -0.37 0.74 -6.68
C VAL A 131 -1.22 1.31 -5.54
N GLY A 132 -1.60 0.46 -4.59
CA GLY A 132 -2.28 0.85 -3.36
C GLY A 132 -1.51 1.91 -2.58
N LEU A 133 -0.23 1.65 -2.30
CA LEU A 133 0.66 2.58 -1.60
C LEU A 133 0.73 3.94 -2.30
N LEU A 134 1.00 3.94 -3.61
CA LEU A 134 1.09 5.15 -4.42
C LEU A 134 -0.22 5.96 -4.39
N ARG A 135 -1.37 5.29 -4.48
CA ARG A 135 -2.66 5.99 -4.43
C ARG A 135 -2.96 6.56 -3.05
N SER A 136 -2.67 5.81 -1.99
CA SER A 136 -2.96 6.21 -0.60
C SER A 136 -2.05 7.34 -0.13
N HIS A 137 -0.76 7.29 -0.48
CA HIS A 137 0.27 8.18 0.07
C HIS A 137 0.87 9.16 -0.96
N GLY A 138 0.64 8.96 -2.26
CA GLY A 138 1.10 9.89 -3.31
C GLY A 138 0.22 11.12 -3.50
N PHE A 139 -0.86 11.25 -2.74
CA PHE A 139 -1.86 12.30 -2.89
C PHE A 139 -2.24 12.90 -1.55
N THR A 140 -2.79 14.10 -1.58
CA THR A 140 -3.50 14.68 -0.44
C THR A 140 -4.72 13.82 -0.05
N SER A 141 -5.19 14.04 1.18
CA SER A 141 -6.25 13.25 1.82
C SER A 141 -7.51 13.11 0.95
N ARG A 142 -8.06 11.89 0.91
CA ARG A 142 -9.30 11.54 0.21
C ARG A 142 -10.54 11.50 1.09
N LEU A 143 -10.42 11.92 2.35
CA LEU A 143 -11.52 11.92 3.30
C LEU A 143 -12.70 12.76 2.80
N ALA A 144 -13.90 12.37 3.18
CA ALA A 144 -15.11 13.16 2.92
C ALA A 144 -14.92 14.60 3.41
N ASN A 145 -15.41 15.57 2.62
CA ASN A 145 -15.29 17.02 2.87
C ASN A 145 -13.89 17.61 2.67
N LYS A 146 -12.92 16.86 2.15
CA LYS A 146 -11.66 17.42 1.65
C LYS A 146 -11.78 17.86 0.18
N PRO A 147 -10.90 18.77 -0.28
CA PRO A 147 -10.76 19.04 -1.71
C PRO A 147 -10.48 17.77 -2.51
N ALA A 148 -10.61 17.86 -3.84
CA ALA A 148 -10.17 16.78 -4.71
C ALA A 148 -8.70 16.42 -4.42
N PRO A 149 -8.35 15.12 -4.36
CA PRO A 149 -6.98 14.71 -4.05
C PRO A 149 -6.03 15.18 -5.16
N GLU A 150 -4.97 15.88 -4.76
CA GLU A 150 -3.91 16.34 -5.64
C GLU A 150 -2.62 15.57 -5.33
N PRO A 151 -1.73 15.32 -6.31
CA PRO A 151 -0.42 14.76 -6.02
C PRO A 151 0.33 15.57 -4.96
N ILE A 152 0.96 14.87 -4.01
CA ILE A 152 1.83 15.54 -3.04
C ILE A 152 3.04 16.17 -3.72
N ARG A 153 3.62 17.17 -3.06
CA ARG A 153 4.77 17.93 -3.56
C ARG A 153 6.03 17.54 -2.79
N ASP A 154 7.19 17.62 -3.44
CA ASP A 154 8.49 17.48 -2.78
C ASP A 154 8.87 18.81 -2.10
N ASP A 155 8.03 19.24 -1.16
CA ASP A 155 8.16 20.45 -0.36
C ASP A 155 7.80 20.16 1.10
N GLU A 156 7.81 21.19 1.96
CA GLU A 156 7.51 21.03 3.40
C GLU A 156 6.13 20.41 3.65
N SER A 157 5.15 20.63 2.77
CA SER A 157 3.79 20.11 2.93
C SER A 157 3.68 18.62 2.62
N GLY A 158 4.48 18.11 1.69
CA GLY A 158 4.53 16.70 1.31
C GLY A 158 5.68 15.90 1.94
N ALA A 159 6.56 16.54 2.70
CA ALA A 159 7.78 15.92 3.25
C ALA A 159 7.52 14.63 4.04
N TYR A 160 6.42 14.56 4.80
CA TYR A 160 6.05 13.35 5.55
C TYR A 160 5.75 12.17 4.64
N GLU A 161 4.94 12.39 3.60
CA GLU A 161 4.55 11.35 2.65
C GLU A 161 5.70 11.00 1.70
N MET A 162 6.50 11.99 1.27
CA MET A 162 7.73 11.75 0.50
C MET A 162 8.68 10.82 1.25
N LEU A 163 8.94 11.09 2.52
CA LEU A 163 9.79 10.24 3.34
C LEU A 163 9.22 8.82 3.48
N GLY A 164 7.89 8.69 3.53
CA GLY A 164 7.20 7.40 3.53
C GLY A 164 7.39 6.63 2.22
N LEU A 165 7.16 7.29 1.09
CA LEU A 165 7.32 6.70 -0.24
C LEU A 165 8.78 6.36 -0.53
N ASP A 166 9.73 7.23 -0.18
CA ASP A 166 11.16 6.96 -0.34
C ASP A 166 11.56 5.69 0.42
N GLY A 167 11.07 5.52 1.65
CA GLY A 167 11.34 4.32 2.44
C GLY A 167 10.80 3.03 1.81
N LEU A 168 9.58 3.04 1.29
CA LEU A 168 8.92 1.82 0.79
C LEU A 168 9.13 1.56 -0.70
N LEU A 169 9.57 2.54 -1.49
CA LEU A 169 9.74 2.40 -2.94
C LEU A 169 11.19 2.51 -3.39
N ILE A 170 12.05 3.23 -2.66
CA ILE A 170 13.41 3.57 -3.10
C ILE A 170 14.48 2.93 -2.22
N ALA A 171 14.38 3.11 -0.91
CA ALA A 171 15.44 2.77 0.04
C ALA A 171 15.68 1.24 0.08
N PRO A 172 16.89 0.74 -0.26
CA PRO A 172 17.15 -0.69 -0.37
C PRO A 172 16.85 -1.50 0.91
N ALA A 173 17.04 -0.88 2.08
CA ALA A 173 16.83 -1.53 3.37
C ALA A 173 15.36 -1.77 3.71
N THR A 174 14.44 -1.02 3.10
CA THR A 174 13.02 -0.99 3.51
C THR A 174 12.06 -1.17 2.34
N LYS A 175 12.52 -1.01 1.09
CA LYS A 175 11.67 -1.09 -0.10
C LYS A 175 10.86 -2.38 -0.14
N LEU A 176 9.61 -2.24 -0.55
CA LEU A 176 8.76 -3.37 -0.88
C LEU A 176 9.37 -4.12 -2.06
N VAL A 177 9.37 -5.44 -1.97
CA VAL A 177 9.91 -6.31 -3.02
C VAL A 177 8.73 -6.93 -3.76
N ASP A 178 8.75 -6.83 -5.08
CA ASP A 178 7.89 -7.54 -6.02
C ASP A 178 8.33 -9.01 -6.14
#